data_AF-A0A3M4K4N7-F1
#
_entry.id   AF-A0A3M4K4N7-F1
#
_cell.length_a   1.000
_cell.length_b   1.000
_cell.length_c   1.000
_cell.angle_alpha   90.00
_cell.angle_beta   90.00
_cell.angle_gamma   90.00
#
_symmetry.space_group_name_H-M   'P 1'
#
loop_
_entity.id
_entity.type
_entity.pdbx_description
1 polymer ?
#
loop_
_entity_poly.entity_id
_entity_poly.type
_entity_poly.pdbx_seq_one_letter_code
_entity_poly.pdbx_strand_id
1 'polypeptide(L)'
;MFDSLGVAAPLLRAGQLYPPMKFHVSFLSLKWNMMKYQKHTVDIPYPNVWLVPQWRTEQVLRDRLAEFDRQVEWSTEALDITRDTAGVSVQIVSAGW
;
A
#
# COMPACT_ATOMS: atom_id res chain seq x y z
N MET A 1 -2.33 -1.66 11.04
CA MET A 1 -1.11 -2.15 10.35
C MET A 1 -0.21 -0.99 9.92
N PHE A 2 -0.59 -0.15 8.94
CA PHE A 2 0.30 0.93 8.44
C PHE A 2 0.75 1.92 9.52
N ASP A 3 -0.11 2.19 10.50
CA ASP A 3 0.22 2.99 11.68
C ASP A 3 1.33 2.34 12.52
N SER A 4 1.24 1.03 12.75
CA SER A 4 2.25 0.23 13.44
C SER A 4 3.60 0.19 12.72
N LEU A 5 3.61 0.40 11.39
CA LEU A 5 4.83 0.53 10.58
C LEU A 5 5.39 1.98 10.58
N GLY A 6 4.67 2.93 11.17
CA GLY A 6 5.02 4.35 11.20
C GLY A 6 4.71 5.11 9.91
N VAL A 7 3.90 4.55 9.00
CA VAL A 7 3.65 5.14 7.67
C VAL A 7 2.23 5.68 7.46
N ALA A 8 1.39 5.68 8.50
CA ALA A 8 0.01 6.16 8.38
C ALA A 8 -0.06 7.64 7.94
N ALA A 9 0.68 8.55 8.59
CA ALA A 9 0.64 9.96 8.23
C ALA A 9 1.14 10.26 6.79
N PRO A 10 2.27 9.68 6.32
CA PRO A 10 2.65 9.76 4.92
C PRO A 10 1.59 9.23 3.94
N LEU A 11 0.94 8.09 4.23
CA LEU A 11 -0.12 7.54 3.38
C LEU A 11 -1.38 8.43 3.35
N LEU A 12 -1.74 9.02 4.48
CA LEU A 12 -2.86 9.96 4.54
C LEU A 12 -2.58 11.19 3.67
N ARG A 13 -1.35 11.72 3.66
CA ARG A 13 -0.96 12.83 2.77
C ARG A 13 -0.91 12.43 1.29
N ALA A 14 -0.68 11.15 1.01
CA ALA A 14 -0.50 10.62 -0.34
C ALA A 14 -1.81 10.21 -1.03
N GLY A 15 -2.94 10.28 -0.32
CA GLY A 15 -4.23 9.83 -0.84
C GLY A 15 -5.36 10.79 -0.54
N GLN A 16 -6.57 10.28 -0.66
CA GLN A 16 -7.80 11.01 -0.41
C GLN A 16 -8.89 10.06 0.11
N LEU A 17 -9.99 10.61 0.62
CA LEU A 17 -11.19 9.80 0.86
C LEU A 17 -11.63 9.10 -0.42
N TYR A 18 -12.13 7.88 -0.27
CA TYR A 18 -12.65 7.14 -1.41
C TYR A 18 -13.74 7.95 -2.14
N PRO A 19 -13.57 8.23 -3.45
CA PRO A 19 -14.48 9.12 -4.15
C PRO A 19 -15.86 8.47 -4.36
N PRO A 20 -16.93 9.29 -4.48
CA PRO A 20 -18.23 8.78 -4.91
C PRO A 20 -18.13 8.09 -6.27
N MET A 21 -18.84 6.98 -6.42
CA MET A 21 -19.02 6.35 -7.72
C MET A 21 -19.93 7.22 -8.58
N LYS A 22 -19.53 7.47 -9.82
CA LYS A 22 -20.33 8.22 -10.79
C LYS A 22 -20.88 7.26 -11.83
N PHE A 23 -22.19 7.10 -11.85
CA PHE A 23 -22.90 6.32 -12.85
C PHE A 23 -23.39 7.23 -13.96
N HIS A 24 -23.15 6.81 -15.19
CA HIS A 24 -23.64 7.47 -16.40
C HIS A 24 -24.70 6.58 -17.05
N VAL A 25 -25.97 7.01 -17.02
CA VAL A 25 -27.09 6.28 -17.64
C VAL A 25 -27.80 7.21 -18.62
N SER A 26 -27.52 7.02 -19.91
CA SER A 26 -27.99 7.92 -20.98
C SER A 26 -27.68 9.39 -20.67
N PHE A 27 -28.69 10.25 -20.56
CA PHE A 27 -28.56 11.68 -20.24
C PHE A 27 -28.41 11.98 -18.73
N LEU A 28 -28.49 10.97 -17.85
CA LEU A 28 -28.41 11.16 -16.41
C LEU A 28 -27.02 10.77 -15.86
N SER A 29 -26.46 11.62 -15.00
CA SER A 29 -25.28 11.31 -14.18
C SER A 29 -25.66 11.26 -12.71
N LEU A 30 -25.52 10.10 -12.07
CA LEU A 30 -25.77 9.93 -10.63
C LEU A 30 -24.44 9.78 -9.88
N LYS A 31 -24.30 10.45 -8.74
CA LYS A 31 -23.20 10.23 -7.80
C LYS A 31 -23.70 9.42 -6.62
N TRP A 32 -23.00 8.36 -6.25
CA TRP A 32 -23.34 7.52 -5.13
C TRP A 32 -22.13 7.25 -4.24
N ASN A 33 -22.25 7.59 -2.95
CA ASN A 33 -21.30 7.19 -1.92
C ASN A 33 -21.52 5.72 -1.55
N MET A 34 -20.62 4.85 -1.96
CA MET A 34 -20.68 3.42 -1.63
C MET A 34 -20.46 3.15 -0.15
N MET A 35 -19.73 4.04 0.53
CA MET A 35 -19.29 3.88 1.91
C MET A 35 -19.90 4.98 2.76
N LYS A 36 -20.44 4.62 3.93
CA LYS A 36 -20.89 5.60 4.91
C LYS A 36 -19.67 6.19 5.60
N TYR A 37 -19.57 7.51 5.61
CA TYR A 37 -18.54 8.18 6.39
C TYR A 37 -18.83 8.06 7.88
N GLN A 38 -17.80 7.69 8.62
CA GLN A 38 -17.83 7.56 10.07
C GLN A 38 -16.93 8.63 10.70
N LYS A 39 -17.32 9.07 11.90
CA LYS A 39 -16.51 10.01 12.68
C LYS A 39 -15.34 9.26 13.30
N HIS A 40 -14.18 9.92 13.31
CA HIS A 40 -13.02 9.48 14.06
C HIS A 40 -13.38 9.31 15.54
N THR A 41 -13.00 8.18 16.13
CA THR A 41 -13.05 7.94 17.58
C THR A 41 -11.69 7.49 18.05
N VAL A 42 -11.45 7.51 19.36
CA VAL A 42 -10.19 7.02 19.94
C VAL A 42 -9.99 5.54 19.63
N ASP A 43 -11.07 4.75 19.65
CA ASP A 43 -11.01 3.30 19.37
C ASP A 43 -10.86 2.98 17.87
N ILE A 44 -11.27 3.91 16.99
CA ILE A 44 -11.23 3.73 15.53
C ILE A 44 -10.59 4.98 14.90
N PRO A 45 -9.24 5.07 14.91
CA PRO A 45 -8.53 6.26 14.45
C PRO A 45 -8.57 6.45 12.93
N TYR A 46 -8.83 5.40 12.16
CA TYR A 46 -8.90 5.46 10.69
C TYR A 46 -10.21 4.81 10.19
N PRO A 47 -11.37 5.44 10.41
CA PRO A 47 -12.67 4.79 10.21
C PRO A 47 -13.18 4.85 8.76
N ASN A 48 -12.55 5.69 7.92
CA ASN A 48 -12.98 5.93 6.54
C ASN A 48 -11.97 5.32 5.56
N VAL A 49 -12.47 4.79 4.44
CA VAL A 49 -11.62 4.25 3.38
C VAL A 49 -10.84 5.37 2.72
N TRP A 50 -9.52 5.22 2.73
CA TRP A 50 -8.58 6.13 2.11
C TRP A 50 -8.03 5.50 0.83
N LEU A 51 -8.21 6.17 -0.28
CA LEU A 51 -7.70 5.76 -1.58
C LEU A 51 -6.29 6.32 -1.77
N VAL A 52 -5.32 5.42 -1.85
CA VAL A 52 -3.93 5.72 -2.20
C VAL A 52 -3.57 4.89 -3.43
N PRO A 53 -3.00 5.48 -4.50
CA PRO A 53 -2.47 4.70 -5.62
C PRO A 53 -1.39 3.70 -5.16
N GLN A 54 -1.39 2.50 -5.73
CA GLN A 54 -0.45 1.44 -5.32
C GLN A 54 1.02 1.89 -5.40
N TRP A 55 1.43 2.53 -6.50
CA TRP A 55 2.80 3.02 -6.68
C TRP A 55 3.25 3.96 -5.55
N ARG A 56 2.31 4.76 -5.04
CA ARG A 56 2.58 5.75 -3.99
C ARG A 56 2.63 5.08 -2.62
N THR A 57 1.78 4.09 -2.37
CA THR A 57 1.87 3.23 -1.19
C THR A 57 3.22 2.52 -1.13
N GLU A 58 3.64 1.89 -2.22
CA GLU A 58 4.93 1.21 -2.28
C GLU A 58 6.11 2.18 -2.12
N GLN A 59 6.02 3.38 -2.70
CA GLN A 59 7.04 4.41 -2.50
C GLN A 59 7.17 4.78 -1.02
N VAL A 60 6.06 5.04 -0.33
CA VAL A 60 6.08 5.37 1.11
C VAL A 60 6.70 4.23 1.92
N LEU A 61 6.42 2.97 1.58
CA LEU A 61 7.02 1.82 2.26
C LEU A 61 8.52 1.71 1.97
N ARG A 62 8.97 1.97 0.73
CA ARG A 62 10.41 1.99 0.38
C ARG A 62 11.14 3.14 1.06
N ASP A 63 10.55 4.32 1.12
CA ASP A 63 11.09 5.48 1.85
C ASP A 63 11.28 5.10 3.33
N ARG A 64 10.28 4.41 3.93
CA ARG A 64 10.38 3.92 5.31
C ARG A 64 11.46 2.86 5.51
N LEU A 65 11.69 1.96 4.55
CA LEU A 65 12.79 0.99 4.61
C LEU A 65 14.16 1.70 4.55
N ALA A 66 14.28 2.75 3.74
CA ALA A 66 15.52 3.52 3.63
C ALA A 66 15.91 4.20 4.95
N GLU A 67 14.95 4.59 5.78
CA GLU A 67 15.18 5.10 7.14
C GLU A 67 15.84 4.08 8.09
N PHE A 68 15.83 2.78 7.73
CA PHE A 68 16.52 1.70 8.46
C PHE A 68 17.80 1.22 7.75
N ASP A 69 18.35 2.00 6.83
CA ASP A 69 19.47 1.60 5.97
C ASP A 69 19.18 0.28 5.22
N ARG A 70 17.93 0.12 4.78
CA ARG A 70 17.48 -1.01 3.94
C ARG A 70 17.01 -0.50 2.60
N GLN A 71 17.41 -1.18 1.53
CA GLN A 71 17.00 -0.86 0.17
C GLN A 71 16.43 -2.10 -0.51
N VAL A 72 15.55 -1.86 -1.48
CA VAL A 72 15.02 -2.92 -2.35
C VAL A 72 16.02 -3.14 -3.48
N GLU A 73 16.46 -4.37 -3.64
CA GLU A 73 17.20 -4.80 -4.82
C GLU A 73 16.21 -5.08 -5.95
N TRP A 74 16.34 -4.34 -7.04
CA TRP A 74 15.50 -4.49 -8.22
C TRP A 74 16.13 -5.45 -9.23
N SER A 75 15.31 -5.93 -10.17
CA SER A 75 15.77 -6.83 -11.24
C SER A 75 16.43 -8.12 -10.71
N THR A 76 15.97 -8.57 -9.54
CA THR A 76 16.44 -9.79 -8.87
C THR A 76 15.28 -10.77 -8.75
N GLU A 77 15.33 -11.81 -9.56
CA GLU A 77 14.32 -12.86 -9.62
C GLU A 77 14.75 -14.08 -8.79
N ALA A 78 13.84 -14.62 -7.98
CA ALA A 78 14.04 -15.87 -7.26
C ALA A 78 13.67 -17.06 -8.16
N LEU A 79 14.68 -17.81 -8.59
CA LEU A 79 14.54 -18.93 -9.52
C LEU A 79 14.17 -20.24 -8.82
N ASP A 80 14.72 -20.47 -7.63
CA ASP A 80 14.45 -21.67 -6.84
C ASP A 80 14.53 -21.37 -5.35
N ILE A 81 13.73 -22.09 -4.56
CA ILE A 81 13.66 -21.96 -3.10
C ILE A 81 13.67 -23.37 -2.50
N THR A 82 14.79 -23.72 -1.85
CA THR A 82 14.95 -25.01 -1.16
C THR A 82 15.01 -24.80 0.35
N ARG A 83 14.42 -25.73 1.10
CA ARG A 83 14.40 -25.69 2.56
C ARG A 83 14.90 -27.01 3.12
N ASP A 84 15.76 -26.93 4.12
CA ASP A 84 16.24 -28.08 4.89
C ASP A 84 16.14 -27.80 6.41
N THR A 85 16.80 -28.64 7.21
CA THR A 85 16.82 -28.51 8.67
C THR A 85 17.64 -27.32 9.16
N ALA A 86 18.54 -26.77 8.34
CA ALA A 86 19.39 -25.63 8.66
C ALA A 86 18.77 -24.28 8.25
N GLY A 87 17.93 -24.25 7.20
CA GLY A 87 17.27 -23.02 6.79
C GLY A 87 16.62 -23.07 5.41
N VAL A 88 16.56 -21.90 4.77
CA VAL A 88 16.02 -21.71 3.42
C VAL A 88 17.13 -21.13 2.55
N SER A 89 17.38 -21.76 1.41
CA SER A 89 18.28 -21.28 0.36
C SER A 89 17.47 -20.82 -0.84
N VAL A 90 17.78 -19.63 -1.36
CA VAL A 90 17.12 -19.07 -2.55
C VAL A 90 18.16 -18.89 -3.64
N GLN A 91 17.96 -19.53 -4.78
CA GLN A 91 18.72 -19.24 -5.99
C GLN A 91 18.12 -18.02 -6.67
N ILE A 92 18.96 -17.02 -6.94
CA ILE A 92 18.54 -15.78 -7.58
C ILE A 92 19.32 -15.55 -8.88
N VAL A 93 18.68 -14.87 -9.83
CA VAL A 93 19.37 -14.18 -10.92
C VAL A 93 19.15 -12.69 -10.75
N SER A 94 20.23 -11.93 -10.80
CA SER A 94 20.20 -10.47 -10.74
C SER A 94 20.88 -9.94 -11.99
N ALA A 95 20.19 -9.05 -12.70
CA ALA A 95 20.76 -8.40 -13.88
C ALA A 95 21.76 -7.28 -13.52
N GLY A 96 21.91 -6.94 -12.23
CA GLY A 96 22.58 -5.71 -11.82
C GLY A 96 21.80 -4.45 -12.28
N TRP A 97 22.23 -3.29 -11.81
CA TRP A 97 21.70 -1.99 -12.24
C TRP A 97 22.34 -1.54 -13.55
#